data_AF-A0AA37XBG3-F1
#
_entry.id   AF-A0AA37XBG3-F1
#
_cell.length_a   1.000
_cell.length_b   1.000
_cell.length_c   1.000
_cell.angle_alpha   90.00
_cell.angle_beta   90.00
_cell.angle_gamma   90.00
#
_symmetry.space_group_name_H-M   'P 1'
#
loop_
_entity.id
_entity.type
_entity.pdbx_description
1 polymer ?
#
loop_
_entity_poly.entity_id
_entity_poly.type
_entity_poly.pdbx_seq_one_letter_code
_entity_poly.pdbx_strand_id
1 'polypeptide(L)'
;MTDAAERPDLRRAPLSVRIETASREDFEEIAAVLAVAFADDPVHRDMIGPHPHRDRRLWRYFDTLLRATANDRLEVTVARGHEGRILGVSVWQYMPVGHEGEMPALLPYLSGLVRALGAGNALRALRVQRALQRHRPVDEHWYLPFVGVLPEARRGRVASALLGTKLSQLDEQGVPGYLYSRSDADRRFFQNFGFGHGAVVGGLPSARPLAMFRPPARRRRS
;
A
#
# COMPACT_ATOMS: atom_id res chain seq x y z
N MET A 1 -15.37 39.89 -40.56
CA MET A 1 -15.08 39.93 -39.10
C MET A 1 -15.65 38.67 -38.49
N THR A 2 -14.92 37.56 -38.66
CA THR A 2 -15.34 36.23 -38.22
C THR A 2 -14.78 36.01 -36.82
N ASP A 3 -15.69 35.89 -35.87
CA ASP A 3 -15.46 35.57 -34.47
C ASP A 3 -14.80 34.18 -34.37
N ALA A 4 -13.50 34.17 -34.06
CA ALA A 4 -12.75 32.95 -33.85
C ALA A 4 -12.95 32.52 -32.40
N ALA A 5 -13.96 31.68 -32.19
CA ALA A 5 -14.21 30.99 -30.93
C ALA A 5 -12.91 30.35 -30.41
N GLU A 6 -12.45 30.88 -29.28
CA GLU A 6 -11.33 30.41 -28.49
C GLU A 6 -11.59 28.96 -28.08
N ARG A 7 -10.88 28.01 -28.72
CA ARG A 7 -10.92 26.60 -28.34
C ARG A 7 -10.21 26.47 -26.99
N PRO A 8 -10.85 25.98 -25.91
CA PRO A 8 -10.16 25.78 -24.65
C PRO A 8 -9.02 24.77 -24.84
N ASP A 9 -7.82 25.16 -24.45
CA ASP A 9 -6.64 24.30 -24.42
C ASP A 9 -6.89 23.16 -23.42
N LEU A 10 -7.32 22.00 -23.93
CA LEU A 10 -7.60 20.77 -23.16
C LEU A 10 -6.33 20.07 -22.63
N ARG A 11 -5.23 20.81 -22.40
CA ARG A 11 -4.12 20.32 -21.59
C ARG A 11 -4.66 20.11 -20.17
N ARG A 12 -5.02 18.86 -19.85
CA ARG A 12 -5.44 18.43 -18.51
C ARG A 12 -4.59 19.16 -17.47
N ALA A 13 -5.21 20.04 -16.69
CA ALA A 13 -4.57 20.63 -15.53
C ALA A 13 -3.95 19.49 -14.70
N PRO A 14 -2.76 19.68 -14.10
CA PRO A 14 -2.19 18.67 -13.23
C PRO A 14 -3.25 18.28 -12.21
N LEU A 15 -3.48 16.97 -12.03
CA LEU A 15 -4.44 16.45 -11.06
C LEU A 15 -4.09 17.04 -9.69
N SER A 16 -4.86 18.04 -9.25
CA SER A 16 -4.72 18.59 -7.92
C SER A 16 -5.31 17.57 -6.96
N VAL A 17 -4.46 17.05 -6.08
CA VAL A 17 -4.87 16.11 -5.03
C VAL A 17 -4.60 16.72 -3.67
N ARG A 18 -5.50 16.48 -2.73
CA ARG A 18 -5.29 16.76 -1.30
C ARG A 18 -4.89 15.47 -0.60
N ILE A 19 -3.81 15.51 0.17
CA ILE A 19 -3.36 14.39 1.00
C ILE A 19 -3.94 14.57 2.39
N GLU A 20 -4.66 13.56 2.87
CA GLU A 20 -5.34 13.61 4.17
C GLU A 20 -5.33 12.24 4.85
N THR A 21 -5.45 12.24 6.16
CA THR A 21 -5.65 11.03 6.96
C THR A 21 -7.05 10.50 6.71
N ALA A 22 -7.16 9.21 6.37
CA ALA A 22 -8.44 8.55 6.19
C ALA A 22 -9.07 8.15 7.52
N SER A 23 -10.40 8.14 7.53
CA SER A 23 -11.21 7.60 8.61
C SER A 23 -11.64 6.16 8.31
N ARG A 24 -12.32 5.52 9.27
CA ARG A 24 -12.92 4.19 9.06
C ARG A 24 -14.06 4.21 8.02
N GLU A 25 -14.69 5.35 7.80
CA GLU A 25 -15.77 5.52 6.83
C GLU A 25 -15.25 5.38 5.39
N ASP A 26 -13.96 5.65 5.18
CA ASP A 26 -13.31 5.60 3.87
C ASP A 26 -12.91 4.18 3.45
N PHE A 27 -12.99 3.19 4.36
CA PHE A 27 -12.40 1.86 4.14
C PHE A 27 -12.97 1.13 2.93
N GLU A 28 -14.26 1.31 2.63
CA GLU A 28 -14.87 0.66 1.46
C GLU A 28 -14.33 1.23 0.14
N GLU A 29 -14.16 2.55 0.06
CA GLU A 29 -13.60 3.23 -1.10
C GLU A 29 -12.09 2.94 -1.23
N ILE A 30 -11.36 2.96 -0.11
CA ILE A 30 -9.94 2.60 -0.04
C ILE A 30 -9.73 1.16 -0.53
N ALA A 31 -10.56 0.22 -0.08
CA ALA A 31 -10.49 -1.17 -0.52
C ALA A 31 -10.74 -1.29 -2.03
N ALA A 32 -11.61 -0.45 -2.60
CA ALA A 32 -11.87 -0.44 -4.05
C ALA A 32 -10.65 0.07 -4.82
N VAL A 33 -10.01 1.15 -4.35
CA VAL A 33 -8.78 1.68 -4.95
C VAL A 33 -7.65 0.67 -4.89
N LEU A 34 -7.45 0.01 -3.74
CA LEU A 34 -6.44 -1.04 -3.59
C LEU A 34 -6.73 -2.26 -4.47
N ALA A 35 -8.00 -2.67 -4.59
CA ALA A 35 -8.37 -3.78 -5.47
C ALA A 35 -8.02 -3.50 -6.93
N VAL A 36 -8.26 -2.28 -7.41
CA VAL A 36 -7.85 -1.87 -8.77
C VAL A 36 -6.33 -1.78 -8.88
N ALA A 37 -5.65 -1.17 -7.90
CA ALA A 37 -4.21 -0.96 -7.95
C ALA A 37 -3.41 -2.28 -7.93
N PHE A 38 -3.89 -3.28 -7.18
CA PHE A 38 -3.25 -4.59 -7.02
C PHE A 38 -3.88 -5.69 -7.88
N ALA A 39 -4.75 -5.34 -8.84
CA ALA A 39 -5.40 -6.30 -9.72
C ALA A 39 -4.37 -7.19 -10.43
N ASP A 40 -3.28 -6.63 -10.94
CA ASP A 40 -2.25 -7.41 -11.66
C ASP A 40 -1.04 -7.80 -10.80
N ASP A 41 -1.08 -7.53 -9.50
CA ASP A 41 0.03 -7.86 -8.61
C ASP A 41 0.21 -9.39 -8.49
N PRO A 42 1.41 -9.94 -8.76
CA PRO A 42 1.64 -11.39 -8.74
C PRO A 42 1.30 -12.05 -7.40
N VAL A 43 1.57 -11.37 -6.28
CA VAL A 43 1.27 -11.91 -4.93
C VAL A 43 -0.24 -12.04 -4.73
N HIS A 44 -1.02 -11.03 -5.12
CA HIS A 44 -2.48 -11.08 -5.01
C HIS A 44 -3.10 -12.00 -6.07
N ARG A 45 -2.50 -12.14 -7.26
CA ARG A 45 -2.91 -13.15 -8.26
C ARG A 45 -2.78 -14.57 -7.72
N ASP A 46 -1.65 -14.91 -7.12
CA ASP A 46 -1.42 -16.22 -6.50
C ASP A 46 -2.35 -16.48 -5.31
N MET A 47 -2.56 -15.46 -4.48
CA MET A 47 -3.38 -15.55 -3.27
C MET A 47 -4.85 -15.84 -3.58
N ILE A 48 -5.43 -15.15 -4.57
CA ILE A 48 -6.83 -15.31 -4.95
C ILE A 48 -7.03 -16.51 -5.88
N GLY A 49 -6.03 -16.79 -6.73
CA GLY A 49 -6.14 -17.77 -7.80
C GLY A 49 -7.12 -17.35 -8.91
N PRO A 50 -7.30 -18.22 -9.94
CA PRO A 50 -8.31 -18.00 -10.98
C PRO A 50 -9.72 -18.06 -10.38
N HIS A 51 -10.50 -16.99 -10.54
CA HIS A 51 -11.87 -16.89 -9.99
C HIS A 51 -12.73 -15.92 -10.82
N PRO A 52 -14.01 -16.25 -11.11
CA PRO A 52 -14.90 -15.41 -11.95
C PRO A 52 -15.19 -14.01 -11.35
N HIS A 53 -15.10 -13.88 -10.02
CA HIS A 53 -15.31 -12.62 -9.30
C HIS A 53 -14.05 -12.14 -8.58
N ARG A 54 -12.90 -12.18 -9.27
CA ARG A 54 -11.61 -11.87 -8.65
C ARG A 54 -11.54 -10.46 -8.06
N ASP A 55 -12.03 -9.46 -8.78
CA ASP A 55 -12.01 -8.06 -8.32
C ASP A 55 -12.81 -7.89 -7.03
N ARG A 56 -14.01 -8.48 -6.98
CA ARG A 56 -14.85 -8.47 -5.77
C ARG A 56 -14.17 -9.17 -4.60
N ARG A 57 -13.45 -10.28 -4.83
CA ARG A 57 -12.70 -10.97 -3.77
C ARG A 57 -11.52 -10.14 -3.27
N LEU A 58 -10.83 -9.45 -4.18
CA LEU A 58 -9.71 -8.59 -3.84
C LEU A 58 -10.18 -7.36 -3.04
N TRP A 59 -11.31 -6.76 -3.43
CA TRP A 59 -11.99 -5.73 -2.64
C TRP A 59 -12.34 -6.23 -1.24
N ARG A 60 -13.02 -7.38 -1.12
CA ARG A 60 -13.35 -7.99 0.19
C ARG A 60 -12.11 -8.25 1.04
N TYR A 61 -11.01 -8.69 0.42
CA TYR A 61 -9.75 -8.93 1.11
C TYR A 61 -9.20 -7.64 1.72
N PHE A 62 -9.13 -6.55 0.95
CA PHE A 62 -8.62 -5.28 1.44
C PHE A 62 -9.54 -4.68 2.52
N ASP A 63 -10.87 -4.69 2.32
CA ASP A 63 -11.82 -4.20 3.33
C ASP A 63 -11.69 -4.99 4.64
N THR A 64 -11.64 -6.34 4.55
CA THR A 64 -11.44 -7.21 5.72
C THR A 64 -10.12 -6.91 6.41
N LEU A 65 -9.03 -6.74 5.65
CA LEU A 65 -7.71 -6.47 6.19
C LEU A 65 -7.66 -5.13 6.91
N LEU A 66 -8.16 -4.05 6.28
CA LEU A 66 -8.21 -2.71 6.88
C LEU A 66 -9.00 -2.72 8.19
N ARG A 67 -10.18 -3.36 8.21
CA ARG A 67 -11.01 -3.46 9.42
C ARG A 67 -10.33 -4.27 10.53
N ALA A 68 -9.68 -5.38 10.16
CA ALA A 68 -9.00 -6.25 11.11
C ALA A 68 -7.75 -5.61 11.72
N THR A 69 -7.07 -4.74 10.98
CA THR A 69 -5.85 -4.04 11.43
C THR A 69 -6.10 -2.63 11.93
N ALA A 70 -7.36 -2.19 12.01
CA ALA A 70 -7.70 -0.84 12.45
C ALA A 70 -7.50 -0.71 13.97
N ASN A 71 -6.27 -0.40 14.34
CA ASN A 71 -5.80 -0.09 15.68
C ASN A 71 -4.97 1.20 15.66
N ASP A 72 -4.46 1.59 16.82
CA ASP A 72 -3.61 2.77 17.05
C ASP A 72 -2.26 2.74 16.31
N ARG A 73 -1.86 1.58 15.77
CA ARG A 73 -0.63 1.43 14.99
C ARG A 73 -0.84 1.54 13.49
N LEU A 74 -2.10 1.61 13.02
CA LEU A 74 -2.42 1.74 11.60
C LEU A 74 -2.66 3.20 11.23
N GLU A 75 -1.88 3.69 10.26
CA GLU A 75 -2.12 4.97 9.61
C GLU A 75 -2.48 4.77 8.15
N VAL A 76 -3.56 5.40 7.71
CA VAL A 76 -3.98 5.38 6.31
C VAL A 76 -4.09 6.82 5.83
N THR A 77 -3.40 7.14 4.75
CA THR A 77 -3.53 8.43 4.06
C THR A 77 -4.07 8.22 2.66
N VAL A 78 -4.91 9.15 2.22
CA VAL A 78 -5.57 9.13 0.93
C VAL A 78 -5.26 10.39 0.15
N ALA A 79 -5.21 10.25 -1.17
CA ALA A 79 -5.12 11.36 -2.10
C ALA A 79 -6.49 11.56 -2.74
N ARG A 80 -7.20 12.63 -2.37
CA ARG A 80 -8.51 12.96 -2.94
C ARG A 80 -8.38 13.95 -4.08
N GLY A 81 -9.07 13.67 -5.18
CA GLY A 81 -9.24 14.60 -6.29
C GLY A 81 -10.25 15.70 -5.99
N HIS A 82 -10.48 16.59 -6.97
CA HIS A 82 -11.39 17.73 -6.84
C HIS A 82 -12.83 17.35 -6.49
N GLU A 83 -13.30 16.19 -6.98
CA GLU A 83 -14.64 15.65 -6.73
C GLU A 83 -14.77 14.88 -5.41
N GLY A 84 -13.74 14.91 -4.55
CA GLY A 84 -13.73 14.17 -3.27
C GLY A 84 -13.43 12.68 -3.38
N ARG A 85 -13.37 12.13 -4.60
CA ARG A 85 -13.00 10.72 -4.85
C ARG A 85 -11.55 10.43 -4.46
N ILE A 86 -11.32 9.28 -3.83
CA ILE A 86 -9.98 8.76 -3.55
C ILE A 86 -9.33 8.25 -4.84
N LEU A 87 -8.19 8.84 -5.18
CA LEU A 87 -7.39 8.49 -6.35
C LEU A 87 -6.16 7.64 -6.00
N GLY A 88 -5.73 7.68 -4.74
CA GLY A 88 -4.62 6.90 -4.23
C GLY A 88 -4.64 6.75 -2.73
N VAL A 89 -3.96 5.72 -2.25
CA VAL A 89 -3.92 5.30 -0.84
C VAL A 89 -2.48 4.94 -0.48
N SER A 90 -2.05 5.31 0.74
CA SER A 90 -0.92 4.65 1.39
C SER A 90 -1.33 4.17 2.78
N VAL A 91 -0.98 2.93 3.10
CA VAL A 91 -1.26 2.26 4.36
C VAL A 91 0.06 1.99 5.05
N TRP A 92 0.22 2.49 6.27
CA TRP A 92 1.42 2.34 7.09
C TRP A 92 1.06 1.71 8.43
N GLN A 93 1.94 0.85 8.91
CA GLN A 93 1.78 0.19 10.20
C GLN A 93 3.04 0.39 11.04
N TYR A 94 2.88 0.92 12.24
CA TYR A 94 3.96 1.02 13.21
C TYR A 94 4.29 -0.36 13.80
N MET A 95 5.57 -0.72 13.79
CA MET A 95 6.10 -1.97 14.32
C MET A 95 7.10 -1.64 15.46
N PRO A 96 6.75 -1.90 16.72
CA PRO A 96 7.66 -1.68 17.85
C PRO A 96 8.79 -2.72 17.88
N VAL A 97 9.84 -2.44 18.65
CA VAL A 97 10.95 -3.39 18.88
C VAL A 97 10.41 -4.75 19.35
N GLY A 98 10.98 -5.83 18.82
CA GLY A 98 10.67 -7.20 19.27
C GLY A 98 9.27 -7.68 18.90
N HIS A 99 8.53 -6.93 18.08
CA HIS A 99 7.24 -7.36 17.54
C HIS A 99 7.40 -8.20 16.25
N GLU A 100 8.50 -8.94 16.14
CA GLU A 100 8.63 -10.02 15.17
C GLU A 100 7.44 -10.96 15.31
N GLY A 101 6.48 -10.85 14.41
CA GLY A 101 5.36 -11.76 14.39
C GLY A 101 4.23 -11.46 15.37
N GLU A 102 4.02 -10.20 15.78
CA GLU A 102 2.66 -9.82 16.17
C GLU A 102 1.75 -9.92 14.94
N MET A 103 1.13 -11.09 14.79
CA MET A 103 -0.24 -11.20 14.32
C MET A 103 -1.13 -11.16 15.56
N PRO A 104 -1.42 -9.99 16.16
CA PRO A 104 -2.41 -9.96 17.21
C PRO A 104 -3.75 -10.34 16.55
N ALA A 105 -4.36 -11.40 17.07
CA ALA A 105 -5.68 -11.89 16.69
C ALA A 105 -5.81 -12.43 15.25
N LEU A 106 -5.11 -13.53 14.94
CA LEU A 106 -5.39 -14.37 13.76
C LEU A 106 -6.85 -14.84 13.71
N LEU A 107 -7.58 -14.93 14.82
CA LEU A 107 -8.95 -15.47 14.83
C LEU A 107 -9.97 -14.54 14.12
N PRO A 108 -10.08 -13.24 14.46
CA PRO A 108 -10.85 -12.27 13.67
C PRO A 108 -10.38 -12.18 12.22
N TYR A 109 -9.07 -12.17 11.99
CA TYR A 109 -8.51 -12.07 10.65
C TYR A 109 -8.81 -13.30 9.78
N LEU A 110 -8.67 -14.51 10.34
CA LEU A 110 -8.89 -15.77 9.64
C LEU A 110 -10.36 -15.99 9.31
N SER A 111 -11.28 -15.72 10.24
CA SER A 111 -12.72 -15.86 9.97
C SER A 111 -13.19 -14.89 8.88
N GLY A 112 -12.71 -13.64 8.91
CA GLY A 112 -12.93 -12.66 7.85
C GLY A 112 -12.34 -13.09 6.51
N LEU A 113 -11.09 -13.56 6.50
CA LEU A 113 -10.43 -14.06 5.29
C LEU A 113 -11.14 -15.27 4.69
N VAL A 114 -11.60 -16.22 5.51
CA VAL A 114 -12.36 -17.38 5.04
C VAL A 114 -13.67 -16.91 4.40
N ARG A 115 -14.36 -15.94 4.99
CA ARG A 115 -15.59 -15.35 4.41
C ARG A 115 -15.31 -14.60 3.10
N ALA A 116 -14.19 -13.89 3.01
CA ALA A 116 -13.81 -13.10 1.84
C ALA A 116 -13.31 -13.99 0.67
N LEU A 117 -12.47 -14.97 0.98
CA LEU A 117 -11.65 -15.70 0.00
C LEU A 117 -12.00 -17.19 -0.13
N GLY A 118 -12.69 -17.77 0.85
CA GLY A 118 -12.81 -19.23 1.03
C GLY A 118 -11.61 -19.82 1.75
N ALA A 119 -11.79 -20.97 2.40
CA ALA A 119 -10.78 -21.59 3.27
C ALA A 119 -9.43 -21.84 2.58
N GLY A 120 -9.43 -22.39 1.36
CA GLY A 120 -8.18 -22.67 0.62
C GLY A 120 -7.35 -21.41 0.33
N ASN A 121 -8.00 -20.34 -0.12
CA ASN A 121 -7.34 -19.06 -0.41
C ASN A 121 -6.94 -18.31 0.86
N ALA A 122 -7.72 -18.43 1.95
CA ALA A 122 -7.34 -17.89 3.25
C ALA A 122 -6.05 -18.55 3.77
N LEU A 123 -5.89 -19.86 3.62
CA LEU A 123 -4.65 -20.56 3.95
C LEU A 123 -3.47 -20.11 3.09
N ARG A 124 -3.69 -19.86 1.79
CA ARG A 124 -2.65 -19.28 0.91
C ARG A 124 -2.25 -17.88 1.38
N ALA A 125 -3.22 -17.00 1.67
CA ALA A 125 -2.96 -15.66 2.20
C ALA A 125 -2.11 -15.71 3.48
N LEU A 126 -2.44 -16.60 4.42
CA LEU A 126 -1.66 -16.80 5.64
C LEU A 126 -0.23 -17.26 5.38
N ARG A 127 -0.02 -18.17 4.41
CA ARG A 127 1.34 -18.62 4.04
C ARG A 127 2.16 -17.47 3.47
N VAL A 128 1.55 -16.62 2.64
CA VAL A 128 2.22 -15.41 2.12
C VAL A 128 2.61 -14.48 3.26
N GLN A 129 1.68 -14.16 4.17
CA GLN A 129 1.96 -13.28 5.30
C GLN A 129 3.08 -13.82 6.19
N ARG A 130 3.09 -15.13 6.48
CA ARG A 130 4.17 -15.78 7.24
C ARG A 130 5.52 -15.71 6.52
N ALA A 131 5.57 -15.89 5.20
CA ALA A 131 6.80 -15.78 4.43
C ALA A 131 7.39 -14.37 4.48
N LEU A 132 6.54 -13.35 4.35
CA LEU A 132 6.94 -11.95 4.49
C LEU A 132 7.44 -11.67 5.92
N GLN A 133 6.67 -12.04 6.94
CA GLN A 133 6.99 -11.77 8.36
C GLN A 133 8.41 -12.18 8.77
N ARG A 134 8.91 -13.33 8.28
CA ARG A 134 10.26 -13.84 8.59
C ARG A 134 11.41 -12.91 8.18
N HIS A 135 11.14 -11.94 7.31
CA HIS A 135 12.15 -11.01 6.81
C HIS A 135 12.02 -9.61 7.41
N ARG A 136 11.06 -9.38 8.32
CA ARG A 136 10.85 -8.06 8.93
C ARG A 136 12.01 -7.73 9.89
N PRO A 137 12.42 -6.46 9.97
CA PRO A 137 13.39 -6.02 10.98
C PRO A 137 12.88 -6.24 12.40
N VAL A 138 13.82 -6.51 13.32
CA VAL A 138 13.57 -6.63 14.77
C VAL A 138 13.41 -5.26 15.42
N ASP A 139 14.18 -4.29 14.91
CA ASP A 139 14.17 -2.91 15.37
C ASP A 139 12.86 -2.20 15.01
N GLU A 140 12.56 -1.14 15.75
CA GLU A 140 11.42 -0.27 15.51
C GLU A 140 11.42 0.26 14.07
N HIS A 141 10.27 0.15 13.39
CA HIS A 141 10.10 0.68 12.04
C HIS A 141 8.64 0.93 11.68
N TRP A 142 8.43 1.74 10.64
CA TRP A 142 7.14 1.85 9.96
C TRP A 142 7.11 0.96 8.73
N TYR A 143 6.17 0.01 8.70
CA TYR A 143 5.96 -0.91 7.58
C TYR A 143 4.91 -0.35 6.60
N LEU A 144 5.24 -0.32 5.31
CA LEU A 144 4.33 0.04 4.21
C LEU A 144 3.84 -1.25 3.51
N PRO A 145 2.72 -1.85 3.96
CA PRO A 145 2.14 -2.99 3.26
C PRO A 145 1.61 -2.63 1.87
N PHE A 146 1.00 -1.45 1.74
CA PHE A 146 0.31 -1.03 0.52
C PHE A 146 0.49 0.46 0.21
N VAL A 147 0.85 0.74 -1.04
CA VAL A 147 0.62 2.03 -1.68
C VAL A 147 0.04 1.74 -3.07
N GLY A 148 -1.09 2.36 -3.39
CA GLY A 148 -1.84 2.08 -4.60
C GLY A 148 -2.49 3.34 -5.16
N VAL A 149 -2.51 3.46 -6.48
CA VAL A 149 -3.09 4.61 -7.19
C VAL A 149 -3.91 4.10 -8.37
N LEU A 150 -5.09 4.70 -8.57
CA LEU A 150 -5.95 4.39 -9.71
C LEU A 150 -5.25 4.69 -11.04
N PRO A 151 -5.53 3.92 -12.12
CA PRO A 151 -4.85 4.08 -13.41
C PRO A 151 -4.82 5.52 -13.95
N GLU A 152 -5.93 6.24 -13.82
CA GLU A 152 -6.10 7.63 -14.23
C GLU A 152 -5.18 8.61 -13.48
N ALA A 153 -4.73 8.26 -12.28
CA ALA A 153 -3.94 9.10 -11.39
C ALA A 153 -2.43 8.73 -11.36
N ARG A 154 -2.02 7.65 -12.04
CA ARG A 154 -0.61 7.18 -12.04
C ARG A 154 0.38 8.20 -12.58
N ARG A 155 -0.03 9.05 -13.54
CA ARG A 155 0.81 10.09 -14.14
C ARG A 155 0.87 11.40 -13.32
N GLY A 156 0.07 11.51 -12.26
CA GLY A 156 -0.07 12.73 -11.44
C GLY A 156 0.89 12.82 -10.26
N ARG A 157 1.92 11.96 -10.17
CA ARG A 157 2.82 11.85 -8.99
C ARG A 157 2.07 11.59 -7.66
N VAL A 158 0.85 11.05 -7.71
CA VAL A 158 0.01 10.82 -6.52
C VAL A 158 0.67 9.90 -5.51
N ALA A 159 1.26 8.78 -5.96
CA ALA A 159 2.02 7.88 -5.09
C ALA A 159 3.21 8.60 -4.44
N SER A 160 3.88 9.48 -5.20
CA SER A 160 5.01 10.26 -4.69
C SER A 160 4.60 11.28 -3.64
N ALA A 161 3.44 11.93 -3.81
CA ALA A 161 2.89 12.84 -2.81
C ALA A 161 2.55 12.11 -1.51
N LEU A 162 1.83 10.97 -1.60
CA LEU A 162 1.48 10.12 -0.46
C LEU A 162 2.73 9.67 0.32
N LEU A 163 3.73 9.15 -0.39
CA LEU A 163 4.98 8.72 0.25
C LEU A 163 5.77 9.89 0.82
N GLY A 164 5.87 11.01 0.09
CA GLY A 164 6.60 12.19 0.53
C GLY A 164 6.10 12.71 1.87
N THR A 165 4.77 12.80 2.05
CA THR A 165 4.15 13.22 3.31
C THR A 165 4.58 12.33 4.47
N LYS A 166 4.39 11.00 4.37
CA LYS A 166 4.73 10.10 5.47
C LYS A 166 6.24 10.04 5.72
N LEU A 167 7.06 9.98 4.67
CA LEU A 167 8.52 9.91 4.82
C LEU A 167 9.11 11.16 5.47
N SER A 168 8.57 12.35 5.20
CA SER A 168 8.96 13.58 5.91
C SER A 168 8.71 13.46 7.42
N GLN A 169 7.56 12.92 7.82
CA GLN A 169 7.25 12.67 9.23
C GLN A 169 8.18 11.64 9.86
N LEU A 170 8.50 10.56 9.13
CA LEU A 170 9.46 9.56 9.60
C LEU A 170 10.87 10.14 9.79
N ASP A 171 11.29 11.03 8.88
CA ASP A 171 12.57 11.73 8.98
C ASP A 171 12.61 12.68 10.18
N GLU A 172 11.51 13.38 10.47
CA GLU A 172 11.39 14.23 11.65
C GLU A 172 11.46 13.45 12.96
N GLN A 173 10.82 12.27 12.99
CA GLN A 173 10.78 11.34 14.13
C GLN A 173 12.06 10.51 14.28
N GLY A 174 12.90 10.43 13.24
CA GLY A 174 14.12 9.60 13.27
C GLY A 174 13.84 8.10 13.23
N VAL A 175 12.71 7.68 12.64
CA VAL A 175 12.29 6.26 12.59
C VAL A 175 12.41 5.74 11.16
N PRO A 176 12.90 4.50 10.94
CA PRO A 176 13.06 3.95 9.60
C PRO A 176 11.73 3.51 8.96
N GLY A 177 11.76 3.39 7.63
CA GLY A 177 10.69 2.80 6.82
C GLY A 177 11.08 1.43 6.27
N TYR A 178 10.10 0.53 6.14
CA TYR A 178 10.30 -0.82 5.62
C TYR A 178 9.15 -1.22 4.68
N LEU A 179 9.47 -1.96 3.61
CA LEU A 179 8.46 -2.46 2.66
C LEU A 179 8.93 -3.72 1.91
N TYR A 180 8.03 -4.30 1.13
CA TYR A 180 8.37 -5.28 0.10
C TYR A 180 8.02 -4.75 -1.29
N SER A 181 9.01 -4.62 -2.18
CA SER A 181 8.75 -4.34 -3.59
C SER A 181 8.41 -5.64 -4.31
N ARG A 182 7.39 -5.63 -5.18
CA ARG A 182 6.84 -6.85 -5.80
C ARG A 182 7.22 -6.99 -7.29
N SER A 183 7.83 -5.95 -7.86
CA SER A 183 8.33 -5.92 -9.23
C SER A 183 9.59 -5.04 -9.35
N ASP A 184 10.32 -5.16 -10.46
CA ASP A 184 11.47 -4.29 -10.73
C ASP A 184 11.07 -2.81 -10.91
N ALA A 185 9.86 -2.56 -11.43
CA ALA A 185 9.33 -1.21 -11.55
C ALA A 185 9.07 -0.60 -10.16
N ASP A 186 8.44 -1.36 -9.25
CA ASP A 186 8.24 -0.93 -7.86
C ASP A 186 9.57 -0.68 -7.16
N ARG A 187 10.55 -1.57 -7.35
CA ARG A 187 11.88 -1.42 -6.75
C ARG A 187 12.52 -0.09 -7.17
N ARG A 188 12.56 0.21 -8.47
CA ARG A 188 13.12 1.47 -8.99
C ARG A 188 12.36 2.68 -8.45
N PHE A 189 11.04 2.57 -8.34
CA PHE A 189 10.22 3.63 -7.77
C PHE A 189 10.59 3.92 -6.31
N PHE A 190 10.66 2.89 -5.46
CA PHE A 190 10.99 3.07 -4.03
C PHE A 190 12.46 3.46 -3.78
N GLN A 191 13.38 3.07 -4.65
CA GLN A 191 14.78 3.53 -4.59
C GLN A 191 14.89 5.06 -4.66
N ASN A 192 14.03 5.72 -5.44
CA ASN A 192 14.00 7.19 -5.51
C ASN A 192 13.57 7.85 -4.18
N PHE A 193 12.97 7.08 -3.26
CA PHE A 193 12.59 7.52 -1.92
C PHE A 193 13.61 7.13 -0.85
N GLY A 194 14.76 6.56 -1.23
CA GLY A 194 15.81 6.14 -0.30
C GLY A 194 15.62 4.74 0.28
N PHE A 195 14.67 3.96 -0.20
CA PHE A 195 14.58 2.53 0.13
C PHE A 195 15.72 1.78 -0.56
N GLY A 196 16.63 1.25 0.23
CA GLY A 196 17.84 0.55 -0.20
C GLY A 196 17.69 -0.97 -0.27
N HIS A 197 18.82 -1.63 -0.50
CA HIS A 197 18.92 -3.09 -0.65
C HIS A 197 18.43 -3.83 0.59
N GLY A 198 17.64 -4.89 0.37
CA GLY A 198 17.36 -5.92 1.36
C GLY A 198 17.25 -7.30 0.71
N ALA A 199 16.75 -8.27 1.45
CA ALA A 199 16.74 -9.68 1.04
C ALA A 199 15.56 -10.02 0.11
N VAL A 200 15.81 -10.91 -0.85
CA VAL A 200 14.72 -11.52 -1.63
C VAL A 200 13.96 -12.48 -0.74
N VAL A 201 12.64 -12.30 -0.65
CA VAL A 201 11.76 -13.20 0.08
C VAL A 201 11.50 -14.44 -0.77
N GLY A 202 11.98 -15.58 -0.29
CA GLY A 202 11.69 -16.89 -0.86
C GLY A 202 10.35 -17.48 -0.37
N GLY A 203 9.95 -18.60 -0.97
CA GLY A 203 8.77 -19.38 -0.54
C GLY A 203 7.43 -18.92 -1.11
N LEU A 204 7.44 -17.99 -2.07
CA LEU A 204 6.28 -17.58 -2.84
C LEU A 204 6.38 -18.13 -4.28
N PRO A 205 5.35 -18.84 -4.81
CA PRO A 205 5.44 -19.53 -6.09
C PRO A 205 5.69 -18.61 -7.29
N SER A 206 4.93 -17.51 -7.43
CA SER A 206 5.00 -16.63 -8.61
C SER A 206 5.53 -15.23 -8.32
N ALA A 207 6.07 -15.01 -7.11
CA ALA A 207 6.61 -13.71 -6.71
C ALA A 207 7.93 -13.87 -5.98
N ARG A 208 8.82 -12.91 -6.18
CA ARG A 208 10.07 -12.78 -5.40
C ARG A 208 10.15 -11.36 -4.84
N PRO A 209 9.34 -11.02 -3.83
CA PRO A 209 9.36 -9.69 -3.26
C PRO A 209 10.74 -9.40 -2.68
N LEU A 210 11.21 -8.17 -2.87
CA LEU A 210 12.45 -7.70 -2.26
C LEU A 210 12.09 -6.91 -1.01
N ALA A 211 12.58 -7.35 0.15
CA ALA A 211 12.58 -6.52 1.35
C ALA A 211 13.42 -5.27 1.09
N MET A 212 12.90 -4.09 1.44
CA MET A 212 13.62 -2.84 1.28
C MET A 212 13.52 -2.02 2.55
N PHE A 213 14.65 -1.47 2.98
CA PHE A 213 14.79 -0.69 4.20
C PHE A 213 15.23 0.73 3.85
N ARG A 214 14.66 1.70 4.54
CA ARG A 214 15.02 3.12 4.43
C ARG A 214 15.39 3.64 5.83
N PRO A 215 16.66 3.99 6.09
CA PRO A 215 16.99 4.72 7.30
C PRO A 215 16.38 6.14 7.27
N PRO A 216 16.11 6.77 8.43
CA PRO A 216 15.70 8.17 8.46
C PRO A 216 16.78 9.05 7.84
N ALA A 217 16.39 10.13 7.16
CA ALA A 217 17.33 11.09 6.61
C ALA A 217 18.20 11.66 7.74
N ARG A 218 19.53 11.69 7.55
CA ARG A 218 20.43 12.35 8.51
C ARG A 218 20.04 13.83 8.57
N ARG A 219 19.63 14.32 9.76
CA ARG A 219 19.55 15.77 9.99
C ARG A 219 20.92 16.35 9.64
N ARG A 220 20.97 17.25 8.65
CA ARG A 220 22.18 18.04 8.40
C ARG A 220 22.52 18.74 9.71
N ARG A 221 23.63 18.37 10.34
CA ARG A 221 24.19 19.14 11.46
C ARG A 221 24.52 20.52 10.88
N SER A 222 23.77 21.53 11.31
CA SER A 222 24.09 22.95 11.11
C SER A 222 25.35 23.31 11.87
#